data_AF-A0A1W9RUP7-F1
#
_entry.id   AF-A0A1W9RUP7-F1
#
_cell.length_a   1.000
_cell.length_b   1.000
_cell.length_c   1.000
_cell.angle_alpha   90.00
_cell.angle_beta   90.00
_cell.angle_gamma   90.00
#
_symmetry.space_group_name_H-M   'P 1'
#
loop_
_entity.id
_entity.type
_entity.pdbx_description
1 polymer ?
#
loop_
_entity_poly.entity_id
_entity_poly.type
_entity_poly.pdbx_seq_one_letter_code
_entity_poly.pdbx_strand_id
1 'polypeptide(L)'
;MQRQIKYLAILLFSISLLASCAGPRSLSVDETYTAIPPAQPLPEYFRKTQERNVIITINNVADEGRNYKNYAELFINGYLIKPDHEITNLTRNYSYHMLLQPGIYNIEAKYFASTGWKVEKFSIKTREKVMVFPDKKTFLTVDLLKNSWGGLAENPTFFKIRYE
;
A
#
# COMPACT_ATOMS: atom_id res chain seq x y z
N MET A 1 20.04 47.12 6.39
CA MET A 1 20.12 45.67 6.69
C MET A 1 18.76 45.00 6.93
N GLN A 2 17.83 45.59 7.71
CA GLN A 2 16.52 44.98 8.03
C GLN A 2 15.58 44.69 6.84
N ARG A 3 15.64 45.46 5.74
CA ARG A 3 14.79 45.25 4.55
C ARG A 3 15.12 43.95 3.81
N GLN A 4 16.40 43.62 3.69
CA GLN A 4 16.89 42.40 3.02
C GLN A 4 16.46 41.13 3.77
N ILE A 5 16.43 41.19 5.11
CA ILE A 5 16.01 40.06 5.98
C ILE A 5 14.52 39.75 5.80
N LYS A 6 13.67 40.77 5.60
CA LYS A 6 12.23 40.58 5.36
C LYS A 6 11.95 39.86 4.05
N TYR A 7 12.67 40.19 2.98
CA TYR A 7 12.50 39.51 1.68
C TYR A 7 13.03 38.07 1.71
N LEU A 8 14.12 37.81 2.43
CA LEU A 8 14.65 36.45 2.61
C LEU A 8 13.68 35.55 3.39
N ALA A 9 13.03 36.07 4.43
CA ALA A 9 12.04 35.34 5.22
C ALA A 9 10.77 35.01 4.41
N ILE A 10 10.31 35.94 3.56
CA ILE A 10 9.15 35.71 2.67
C ILE A 10 9.48 34.66 1.59
N LEU A 11 10.71 34.67 1.07
CA LEU A 11 11.17 33.68 0.09
C LEU A 11 11.27 32.27 0.72
N LEU A 12 11.80 32.16 1.94
CA LEU A 12 11.89 30.88 2.66
C LEU A 12 10.52 30.31 3.05
N PHE A 13 9.55 31.17 3.38
CA PHE A 13 8.18 30.76 3.69
C PHE A 13 7.41 30.29 2.44
N SER A 14 7.67 30.91 1.28
CA SER A 14 7.03 30.52 0.03
C SER A 14 7.60 29.22 -0.57
N ILE A 15 8.88 28.91 -0.35
CA ILE A 15 9.48 27.63 -0.74
C ILE A 15 8.96 26.47 0.15
N SER A 16 8.72 26.72 1.44
CA SER A 16 8.20 25.67 2.35
C SER A 16 6.72 25.34 2.10
N LEU A 17 5.93 26.27 1.56
CA LEU A 17 4.55 26.00 1.09
C LEU A 17 4.49 25.13 -0.18
N LEU A 18 5.52 25.14 -1.03
CA LEU A 18 5.59 24.30 -2.24
C LEU A 18 6.01 22.86 -1.95
N ALA A 19 6.68 22.59 -0.83
CA ALA A 19 7.10 21.25 -0.43
C ALA A 19 5.95 20.39 0.15
N SER A 20 4.77 20.98 0.40
CA SER A 20 3.66 20.30 1.08
C SER A 20 2.57 19.74 0.15
N CYS A 21 2.82 19.69 -1.16
CA CYS A 21 1.86 19.23 -2.17
C CYS A 21 2.30 17.96 -2.93
N ALA A 22 3.16 17.13 -2.35
CA ALA A 22 3.38 15.79 -2.88
C ALA A 22 2.38 14.84 -2.21
N GLY A 23 1.29 14.51 -2.91
CA GLY A 23 0.45 13.36 -2.53
C GLY A 23 1.29 12.08 -2.40
N PRO A 24 0.75 11.01 -1.81
CA PRO A 24 1.50 9.76 -1.63
C PRO A 24 2.09 9.31 -2.97
N ARG A 25 3.42 9.18 -3.02
CA ARG A 25 4.14 8.75 -4.22
C ARG A 25 3.64 7.36 -4.59
N SER A 26 3.07 7.24 -5.79
CA SER A 26 2.61 5.96 -6.34
C SER A 26 3.78 5.25 -7.02
N LEU A 27 3.96 3.97 -6.74
CA LEU A 27 5.03 3.12 -7.26
C LEU A 27 4.45 1.87 -7.93
N SER A 28 5.09 1.37 -8.99
CA SER A 28 4.80 0.04 -9.51
C SER A 28 5.46 -1.05 -8.65
N VAL A 29 5.04 -2.32 -8.83
CA VAL A 29 5.63 -3.48 -8.16
C VAL A 29 7.12 -3.68 -8.48
N ASP A 30 7.59 -3.23 -9.63
CA ASP A 30 8.99 -3.41 -10.06
C ASP A 30 9.92 -2.35 -9.47
N GLU A 31 9.37 -1.21 -9.05
CA GLU A 31 10.12 -0.11 -8.42
C GLU A 31 10.34 -0.33 -6.92
N THR A 32 9.63 -1.28 -6.30
CA THR A 32 9.58 -1.40 -4.83
C THR A 32 10.94 -1.70 -4.21
N TYR A 33 11.78 -2.51 -4.87
CA TYR A 33 13.07 -2.94 -4.31
C TYR A 33 14.04 -1.77 -4.12
N THR A 34 14.06 -0.81 -5.04
CA THR A 34 14.96 0.34 -5.01
C THR A 34 14.34 1.53 -4.28
N ALA A 35 13.01 1.67 -4.34
CA ALA A 35 12.32 2.85 -3.81
C ALA A 35 11.86 2.72 -2.35
N ILE A 36 11.67 1.49 -1.83
CA ILE A 36 11.09 1.27 -0.50
C ILE A 36 12.11 0.56 0.41
N PRO A 37 12.90 1.32 1.19
CA PRO A 37 13.76 0.72 2.19
C PRO A 37 12.91 0.08 3.31
N PRO A 38 13.44 -0.97 3.98
CA PRO A 38 12.75 -1.55 5.12
C PRO A 38 12.66 -0.56 6.27
N ALA A 39 11.58 -0.62 7.05
CA ALA A 39 11.42 0.22 8.24
C ALA A 39 12.46 -0.14 9.31
N GLN A 40 12.84 -1.42 9.38
CA GLN A 40 13.96 -1.92 10.18
C GLN A 40 14.66 -3.02 9.39
N PRO A 41 15.99 -2.96 9.17
CA PRO A 41 16.72 -4.03 8.50
C PRO A 41 16.78 -5.27 9.42
N LEU A 42 16.79 -6.46 8.81
CA LEU A 42 17.15 -7.66 9.54
C LEU A 42 18.69 -7.76 9.71
N PRO A 43 19.21 -8.53 10.69
CA PRO A 43 20.65 -8.74 10.88
C PRO A 43 21.34 -9.20 9.59
N GLU A 44 22.64 -8.95 9.41
CA GLU A 44 23.32 -9.18 8.12
C GLU A 44 23.08 -10.57 7.53
N TYR A 45 22.33 -10.61 6.43
CA TYR A 45 22.16 -11.79 5.59
C TYR A 45 22.87 -11.57 4.26
N PHE A 46 23.44 -12.65 3.70
CA PHE A 46 23.99 -12.63 2.35
C PHE A 46 22.89 -12.24 1.35
N ARG A 47 23.17 -11.21 0.53
CA ARG A 47 22.32 -10.81 -0.59
C ARG A 47 22.34 -11.91 -1.64
N LYS A 48 21.37 -12.82 -1.58
CA LYS A 48 21.10 -13.75 -2.68
C LYS A 48 20.28 -13.01 -3.74
N THR A 49 20.44 -13.37 -5.01
CA THR A 49 19.54 -12.91 -6.07
C THR A 49 18.14 -13.41 -5.72
N GLN A 50 17.25 -12.50 -5.33
CA GLN A 50 15.89 -12.84 -4.91
C GLN A 50 14.91 -12.57 -6.05
N GLU A 51 14.13 -13.58 -6.39
CA GLU A 51 12.87 -13.40 -7.13
C GLU A 51 11.84 -12.68 -6.25
N ARG A 52 10.71 -12.27 -6.84
CA ARG A 52 9.57 -11.66 -6.11
C ARG A 52 9.28 -12.45 -4.82
N ASN A 53 9.55 -11.82 -3.69
CA ASN A 53 9.59 -12.44 -2.36
C ASN A 53 8.42 -12.00 -1.47
N VAL A 54 7.60 -11.06 -1.94
CA VAL A 54 6.37 -10.63 -1.27
C VAL A 54 5.20 -10.72 -2.24
N ILE A 55 4.18 -11.49 -1.83
CA ILE A 55 2.93 -11.71 -2.58
C ILE A 55 1.78 -11.25 -1.70
N ILE A 56 1.06 -10.23 -2.15
CA ILE A 56 -0.09 -9.68 -1.44
C ILE A 56 -1.33 -9.88 -2.29
N THR A 57 -2.37 -10.45 -1.71
CA THR A 57 -3.64 -10.72 -2.39
C THR A 57 -4.80 -10.15 -1.56
N ILE A 58 -5.58 -9.28 -2.19
CA ILE A 58 -6.84 -8.76 -1.64
C ILE A 58 -7.96 -9.38 -2.48
N ASN A 59 -8.69 -10.32 -1.88
CA ASN A 59 -9.75 -11.05 -2.57
C ASN A 59 -11.09 -10.32 -2.46
N ASN A 60 -11.93 -10.50 -3.47
CA ASN A 60 -13.29 -9.98 -3.49
C ASN A 60 -13.37 -8.45 -3.41
N VAL A 61 -12.56 -7.70 -4.17
CA VAL A 61 -12.57 -6.22 -4.21
C VAL A 61 -13.76 -5.68 -5.01
N ALA A 62 -13.88 -6.06 -6.28
CA ALA A 62 -14.98 -5.67 -7.18
C ALA A 62 -15.75 -6.90 -7.70
N ASP A 63 -16.97 -6.71 -8.16
CA ASP A 63 -17.77 -7.71 -8.87
C ASP A 63 -18.49 -7.06 -10.07
N GLU A 64 -18.81 -7.83 -11.11
CA GLU A 64 -19.39 -7.35 -12.39
C GLU A 64 -20.81 -6.76 -12.26
N GLY A 65 -21.30 -6.53 -11.04
CA GLY A 65 -22.67 -6.11 -10.76
C GLY A 65 -22.72 -4.81 -9.96
N ARG A 66 -23.02 -4.91 -8.68
CA ARG A 66 -23.36 -3.75 -7.83
C ARG A 66 -22.12 -3.03 -7.29
N ASN A 67 -20.98 -3.71 -7.24
CA ASN A 67 -19.76 -3.20 -6.58
C ASN A 67 -18.63 -2.90 -7.56
N TYR A 68 -18.94 -2.68 -8.84
CA TYR A 68 -17.95 -2.45 -9.90
C TYR A 68 -17.09 -1.19 -9.70
N LYS A 69 -17.57 -0.22 -8.89
CA LYS A 69 -16.83 0.99 -8.52
C LYS A 69 -15.95 0.82 -7.29
N ASN A 70 -16.00 -0.33 -6.63
CA ASN A 70 -15.25 -0.55 -5.41
C ASN A 70 -13.80 -0.86 -5.78
N TYR A 71 -12.87 -0.36 -4.99
CA TYR A 71 -11.45 -0.55 -5.24
C TYR A 71 -10.67 -0.65 -3.94
N ALA A 72 -9.44 -1.14 -4.04
CA ALA A 72 -8.50 -1.20 -2.95
C ALA A 72 -7.19 -0.49 -3.32
N GLU A 73 -6.60 0.18 -2.33
CA GLU A 73 -5.29 0.80 -2.42
C GLU A 73 -4.36 0.10 -1.42
N LEU A 74 -3.21 -0.37 -1.89
CA LEU A 74 -2.18 -1.00 -1.05
C LEU A 74 -1.10 0.03 -0.70
N PHE A 75 -0.68 0.05 0.56
CA PHE A 75 0.41 0.89 1.05
C PHE A 75 1.48 0.07 1.75
N ILE A 76 2.74 0.38 1.42
CA ILE A 76 3.92 -0.20 2.08
C ILE A 76 4.79 0.94 2.57
N ASN A 77 5.03 1.02 3.88
CA ASN A 77 5.72 2.14 4.53
C ASN A 77 5.14 3.52 4.12
N GLY A 78 3.84 3.59 3.82
CA GLY A 78 3.14 4.80 3.38
C GLY A 78 3.16 5.07 1.87
N TYR A 79 3.90 4.29 1.07
CA TYR A 79 3.92 4.41 -0.40
C TYR A 79 2.74 3.66 -1.02
N LEU A 80 2.02 4.30 -1.94
CA LEU A 80 0.93 3.67 -2.67
C LEU A 80 1.48 2.73 -3.74
N ILE A 81 1.12 1.46 -3.68
CA ILE A 81 1.60 0.44 -4.62
C ILE A 81 0.52 0.16 -5.66
N LYS A 82 0.90 0.24 -6.94
CA LYS A 82 0.06 -0.20 -8.05
C LYS A 82 0.13 -1.73 -8.20
N PRO A 83 -0.98 -2.39 -8.57
CA PRO A 83 -1.02 -3.83 -8.79
C PRO A 83 -0.21 -4.27 -10.02
N ASP A 84 0.06 -5.57 -10.11
CA ASP A 84 0.80 -6.19 -11.24
C ASP A 84 0.11 -5.99 -12.59
N HIS A 85 -1.22 -5.96 -12.56
CA HIS A 85 -2.07 -5.87 -13.74
C HIS A 85 -3.04 -4.70 -13.60
N GLU A 86 -3.45 -4.13 -14.72
CA GLU A 86 -4.47 -3.10 -14.72
C GLU A 86 -5.75 -3.65 -14.08
N ILE A 87 -6.21 -2.97 -13.02
CA ILE A 87 -7.48 -3.27 -12.38
C ILE A 87 -8.58 -2.82 -13.33
N THR A 88 -9.36 -3.77 -13.79
CA THR A 88 -10.63 -3.49 -14.45
C THR A 88 -11.78 -3.68 -13.46
N ASN A 89 -12.95 -3.14 -13.80
CA ASN A 89 -14.17 -3.30 -13.02
C ASN A 89 -14.65 -4.77 -12.89
N LEU A 90 -14.03 -5.69 -13.62
CA LEU A 90 -14.28 -7.13 -13.59
C LEU A 90 -13.26 -7.88 -12.72
N THR A 91 -12.17 -7.21 -12.32
CA THR A 91 -11.07 -7.81 -11.59
C THR A 91 -11.45 -7.97 -10.12
N ARG A 92 -11.91 -9.17 -9.76
CA ARG A 92 -12.35 -9.46 -8.40
C ARG A 92 -11.22 -9.46 -7.37
N ASN A 93 -10.01 -9.84 -7.75
CA ASN A 93 -8.90 -10.02 -6.82
C ASN A 93 -7.71 -9.17 -7.24
N TYR A 94 -7.14 -8.42 -6.30
CA TYR A 94 -5.96 -7.60 -6.56
C TYR A 94 -4.73 -8.36 -6.06
N SER A 95 -3.78 -8.60 -6.95
CA SER A 95 -2.52 -9.28 -6.62
C SER A 95 -1.35 -8.35 -6.87
N TYR A 96 -0.40 -8.41 -5.94
CA TYR A 96 0.83 -7.64 -5.97
C TYR A 96 1.99 -8.59 -5.69
N HIS A 97 2.80 -8.84 -6.71
CA HIS A 97 3.97 -9.69 -6.64
C HIS A 97 5.19 -8.78 -6.77
N MET A 98 5.88 -8.55 -5.67
CA MET A 98 6.95 -7.57 -5.63
C MET A 98 8.21 -8.12 -5.00
N LEU A 99 9.31 -7.43 -5.25
CA LEU A 99 10.59 -7.68 -4.63
C LEU A 99 10.85 -6.59 -3.60
N LEU A 100 11.03 -6.98 -2.33
CA LEU A 100 11.42 -6.10 -1.24
C LEU A 100 12.77 -6.55 -0.66
N GLN A 101 13.52 -5.59 -0.12
CA GLN A 101 14.75 -5.90 0.60
C GLN A 101 14.42 -6.65 1.91
N PRO A 102 15.29 -7.54 2.40
CA PRO A 102 15.07 -8.19 3.69
C PRO A 102 14.95 -7.17 4.82
N GLY A 103 13.92 -7.30 5.65
CA GLY A 103 13.59 -6.27 6.63
C GLY A 103 12.18 -6.37 7.18
N ILE A 104 11.81 -5.38 7.98
CA ILE A 104 10.48 -5.24 8.57
C ILE A 104 9.73 -4.11 7.86
N TYR A 105 8.49 -4.36 7.48
CA TYR A 105 7.65 -3.44 6.72
C TYR A 105 6.32 -3.18 7.43
N ASN A 106 5.81 -1.96 7.28
CA ASN A 106 4.43 -1.62 7.60
C ASN A 106 3.58 -1.79 6.34
N ILE A 107 2.67 -2.75 6.35
CA ILE A 107 1.78 -3.04 5.22
C ILE A 107 0.34 -2.80 5.66
N GLU A 108 -0.34 -1.93 4.94
CA GLU A 108 -1.75 -1.63 5.13
C GLU A 108 -2.45 -1.47 3.77
N ALA A 109 -3.75 -1.68 3.73
CA ALA A 109 -4.57 -1.36 2.57
C ALA A 109 -5.83 -0.61 2.98
N LYS A 110 -6.43 0.09 2.01
CA LYS A 110 -7.70 0.78 2.15
C LYS A 110 -8.65 0.21 1.13
N TYR A 111 -9.82 -0.22 1.59
CA TYR A 111 -10.91 -0.61 0.72
C TYR A 111 -11.93 0.51 0.63
N PHE A 112 -12.39 0.81 -0.58
CA PHE A 112 -13.35 1.86 -0.86
C PHE A 112 -14.60 1.23 -1.44
N ALA A 113 -15.71 1.31 -0.70
CA ALA A 113 -17.02 0.85 -1.15
C ALA A 113 -17.84 2.04 -1.63
N SER A 114 -18.32 2.00 -2.87
CA SER A 114 -19.15 3.05 -3.45
C SER A 114 -20.62 2.66 -3.43
N THR A 115 -21.46 3.48 -2.79
CA THR A 115 -22.93 3.32 -2.81
C THR A 115 -23.59 4.60 -3.32
N GLY A 116 -24.06 4.56 -4.56
CA GLY A 116 -24.65 5.72 -5.23
C GLY A 116 -23.66 6.89 -5.32
N TRP A 117 -23.81 7.87 -4.42
CA TRP A 117 -23.02 9.10 -4.36
C TRP A 117 -21.98 9.12 -3.23
N LYS A 118 -22.00 8.13 -2.33
CA LYS A 118 -21.09 8.07 -1.18
C LYS A 118 -19.99 7.04 -1.42
N VAL A 119 -18.79 7.36 -0.95
CA VAL A 119 -17.66 6.42 -0.88
C VAL A 119 -17.30 6.25 0.59
N GLU A 120 -17.42 5.02 1.08
CA GLU A 120 -17.02 4.65 2.43
C GLU A 120 -15.67 3.93 2.40
N LYS A 121 -14.82 4.23 3.38
CA LYS A 121 -13.45 3.76 3.46
C LYS A 121 -13.27 2.82 4.65
N PHE A 122 -12.70 1.66 4.37
CA PHE A 122 -12.42 0.61 5.33
C PHE A 122 -10.93 0.36 5.43
N SER A 123 -10.44 0.07 6.64
CA SER A 123 -9.02 -0.19 6.87
C SER A 123 -8.73 -1.68 6.87
N ILE A 124 -7.72 -2.07 6.11
CA ILE A 124 -7.15 -3.41 6.11
C ILE A 124 -5.74 -3.30 6.68
N LYS A 125 -5.44 -4.03 7.76
CA LYS A 125 -4.17 -3.93 8.49
C LYS A 125 -3.52 -5.28 8.70
N THR A 126 -2.27 -5.25 9.09
CA THR A 126 -1.58 -6.42 9.66
C THR A 126 -1.69 -6.37 11.19
N ARG A 127 -1.82 -7.53 11.85
CA ARG A 127 -1.87 -7.59 13.33
C ARG A 127 -0.49 -7.39 13.96
N GLU A 128 0.54 -7.78 13.22
CA GLU A 128 1.94 -7.71 13.58
C GLU A 128 2.73 -7.10 12.43
N LYS A 129 3.96 -6.65 12.70
CA LYS A 129 4.82 -6.12 11.64
C LYS A 129 5.21 -7.25 10.68
N VAL A 130 5.30 -6.92 9.39
CA VAL A 130 5.61 -7.90 8.35
C VAL A 130 7.12 -8.02 8.21
N MET A 131 7.66 -9.21 8.50
CA MET A 131 9.05 -9.53 8.19
C MET A 131 9.18 -10.02 6.76
N VAL A 132 10.22 -9.60 6.05
CA VAL A 132 10.61 -10.12 4.73
C VAL A 132 11.98 -10.75 4.89
N PHE A 133 12.05 -12.06 4.67
CA PHE A 133 13.28 -12.85 4.84
C PHE A 133 14.06 -12.97 3.52
N PRO A 134 15.38 -13.20 3.57
CA PRO A 134 16.21 -13.41 2.38
C PRO A 134 15.93 -14.74 1.64
N ASP A 135 15.39 -15.73 2.35
CA ASP A 135 15.28 -17.12 1.90
C ASP A 135 13.83 -17.65 1.88
N LYS A 136 12.85 -16.79 2.20
CA LYS A 136 11.42 -17.16 2.24
C LYS A 136 10.57 -16.22 1.41
N LYS A 137 9.46 -16.74 0.90
CA LYS A 137 8.36 -15.95 0.34
C LYS A 137 7.41 -15.56 1.45
N THR A 138 7.04 -14.29 1.46
CA THR A 138 6.08 -13.70 2.39
C THR A 138 4.75 -13.52 1.67
N PHE A 139 3.71 -14.17 2.19
CA PHE A 139 2.36 -14.08 1.65
C PHE A 139 1.47 -13.31 2.61
N LEU A 140 0.72 -12.34 2.07
CA LEU A 140 -0.34 -11.65 2.79
C LEU A 140 -1.64 -11.80 2.03
N THR A 141 -2.66 -12.37 2.66
CA THR A 141 -3.95 -12.60 2.03
C THR A 141 -5.08 -12.08 2.90
N VAL A 142 -6.05 -11.41 2.29
CA VAL A 142 -7.28 -11.00 2.96
C VAL A 142 -8.49 -11.29 2.07
N ASP A 143 -9.53 -11.82 2.69
CA ASP A 143 -10.83 -12.03 2.04
C ASP A 143 -11.79 -10.95 2.51
N LEU A 144 -12.22 -10.08 1.59
CA LEU A 144 -13.16 -9.02 1.93
C LEU A 144 -14.58 -9.59 2.07
N LEU A 145 -15.00 -9.77 3.31
CA LEU A 145 -16.36 -10.18 3.65
C LEU A 145 -17.31 -8.97 3.54
N LYS A 146 -18.01 -8.88 2.41
CA LYS A 146 -18.93 -7.78 2.13
C LYS A 146 -20.33 -8.05 2.65
N ASN A 147 -21.01 -6.98 3.05
CA ASN A 147 -22.44 -6.97 3.32
C ASN A 147 -23.25 -6.71 2.02
N SER A 148 -24.58 -6.64 2.14
CA SER A 148 -25.52 -6.52 1.02
C SER A 148 -25.38 -5.24 0.18
N TRP A 149 -24.74 -4.20 0.71
CA TRP A 149 -24.49 -2.94 0.01
C TRP A 149 -23.05 -2.78 -0.47
N GLY A 150 -22.18 -3.77 -0.24
CA GLY A 150 -20.81 -3.79 -0.73
C GLY A 150 -19.74 -3.27 0.23
N GLY A 151 -20.13 -2.77 1.41
CA GLY A 151 -19.20 -2.44 2.49
C GLY A 151 -18.68 -3.67 3.22
N LEU A 152 -17.64 -3.52 4.05
CA LEU A 152 -17.12 -4.65 4.83
C LEU A 152 -17.98 -4.90 6.07
N ALA A 153 -18.19 -6.18 6.39
CA ALA A 153 -18.85 -6.58 7.63
C ALA A 153 -18.00 -6.26 8.87
N GLU A 154 -16.67 -6.24 8.72
CA GLU A 154 -15.71 -5.96 9.80
C GLU A 154 -14.77 -4.80 9.43
N ASN A 155 -14.50 -3.92 10.39
CA ASN A 155 -13.56 -2.81 10.24
C ASN A 155 -12.86 -2.53 11.58
N PRO A 156 -11.54 -2.72 11.71
CA PRO A 156 -10.60 -3.11 10.65
C PRO A 156 -10.68 -4.60 10.27
N THR A 157 -10.41 -4.90 9.00
CA THR A 157 -10.13 -6.26 8.53
C THR A 157 -8.62 -6.51 8.57
N PHE A 158 -8.19 -7.77 8.72
CA PHE A 158 -6.77 -8.10 8.86
C PHE A 158 -6.25 -9.06 7.78
N PHE A 159 -5.03 -8.81 7.31
CA PHE A 159 -4.28 -9.77 6.50
C PHE A 159 -3.90 -11.01 7.32
N LYS A 160 -4.02 -12.18 6.70
CA LYS A 160 -3.39 -13.43 7.13
C LYS A 160 -1.98 -13.46 6.54
N ILE A 161 -0.97 -13.70 7.39
CA ILE A 161 0.44 -13.70 7.01
C ILE A 161 0.97 -15.14 7.02
N ARG A 162 1.74 -15.51 6.00
CA ARG A 162 2.43 -16.82 5.92
C ARG A 162 3.83 -16.65 5.34
N TYR A 163 4.77 -17.44 5.87
CA TYR A 163 6.16 -17.49 5.43
C TYR A 163 6.48 -18.89 4.92
N GLU A 164 6.94 -19.00 3.67
CA GLU A 164 7.30 -20.27 3.03
C GLU A 164 8.74 -20.27 2.52
#